data_AF-A0A819ZJU0-F1
#
_entry.id   AF-A0A819ZJU0-F1
#
_cell.length_a   1.000
_cell.length_b   1.000
_cell.length_c   1.000
_cell.angle_alpha   90.00
_cell.angle_beta   90.00
_cell.angle_gamma   90.00
#
_symmetry.space_group_name_H-M   'P 1'
#
loop_
_entity.id
_entity.type
_entity.pdbx_description
1 polymer ?
#
loop_
_entity_poly.entity_id
_entity_poly.type
_entity_poly.pdbx_seq_one_letter_code
_entity_poly.pdbx_strand_id
1 'polypeptide(L)'
;CTIYSPKDKQLCMDYDRSSGEGVLPQEYTLIKLRIQDDFISDKLKNYCTLDDVYLVAATLRPETMYDPTNCWLHPTRDHGIFICTRRAVRNLSHQDFTNEHRKFRVLAEFLGSELFDLPLDALLSSYKTIYVLPMLTIKEDKGTDVVTSVPSDSADDYAALFDLKKKVQMREKYSIKESMILPFDPVPIIYVEPYGNLPAITVYEKFNIQSQHDYEKLARAKDEIYKKSFYDGILLTGKYQQQKVIDVKKFIRDDLITSKQACIYYEPENKVKSRSGDEGIVALCDQWFIDYRNESWKEEARHVLQQLNVFSDETRQNFEATFDWLHEHACSRSYGLGTRLP
;
A
#
# COMPACT_ATOMS: atom_id res chain seq x y z
N CYS A 1 6.54 6.12 13.18
CA CYS A 1 5.07 6.25 13.14
C CYS A 1 4.44 5.15 13.99
N THR A 2 3.27 5.37 14.58
CA THR A 2 2.57 4.34 15.39
C THR A 2 1.05 4.49 15.28
N ILE A 3 0.32 3.48 15.79
CA ILE A 3 -1.15 3.48 15.78
C ILE A 3 -1.66 4.60 16.69
N TYR A 4 -2.61 5.38 16.18
CA TYR A 4 -3.11 6.60 16.79
C TYR A 4 -4.64 6.68 16.69
N SER A 5 -5.27 7.22 17.73
CA SER A 5 -6.71 7.48 17.78
C SER A 5 -6.95 9.00 17.65
N PRO A 6 -7.43 9.49 16.50
CA PRO A 6 -7.73 10.92 16.31
C PRO A 6 -8.72 11.49 17.31
N LYS A 7 -9.71 10.70 17.73
CA LYS A 7 -10.70 11.09 18.75
C LYS A 7 -10.06 11.25 20.12
N ASP A 8 -9.21 10.31 20.53
CA ASP A 8 -8.54 10.35 21.84
C ASP A 8 -7.33 11.29 21.84
N LYS A 9 -6.90 11.74 20.66
CA LYS A 9 -5.76 12.62 20.42
C LYS A 9 -4.45 12.08 21.00
N GLN A 10 -4.30 10.76 20.98
CA GLN A 10 -3.13 10.07 21.48
C GLN A 10 -2.90 8.74 20.75
N LEU A 11 -1.72 8.17 20.99
CA LEU A 11 -1.36 6.84 20.52
C LEU A 11 -2.32 5.80 21.10
N CYS A 12 -2.69 4.83 20.29
CA CYS A 12 -3.60 3.75 20.67
C CYS A 12 -2.78 2.45 20.74
N MET A 13 -2.19 2.20 21.91
CA MET A 13 -1.44 0.97 22.17
C MET A 13 -2.40 -0.17 22.53
N ASP A 14 -1.89 -1.38 22.63
CA ASP A 14 -2.70 -2.61 22.75
C ASP A 14 -3.82 -2.53 23.79
N TYR A 15 -3.51 -2.09 25.02
CA TYR A 15 -4.52 -1.97 26.08
C TYR A 15 -5.52 -0.83 25.89
N ASP A 16 -5.25 0.11 24.97
CA ASP A 16 -6.15 1.21 24.60
C ASP A 16 -7.13 0.78 23.49
N ARG A 17 -6.96 -0.43 22.92
CA ARG A 17 -7.76 -0.96 21.81
C ARG A 17 -8.96 -1.76 22.33
N SER A 18 -10.04 -1.71 21.56
CA SER A 18 -11.18 -2.63 21.68
C SER A 18 -11.11 -3.76 20.65
N SER A 19 -10.39 -3.56 19.54
CA SER A 19 -10.06 -4.60 18.56
C SER A 19 -8.73 -4.30 17.85
N GLY A 20 -8.05 -5.33 17.37
CA GLY A 20 -6.76 -5.18 16.67
C GLY A 20 -5.57 -5.08 17.62
N GLU A 21 -5.59 -5.81 18.74
CA GLU A 21 -4.40 -6.01 19.59
C GLU A 21 -3.26 -6.61 18.77
N GLY A 22 -2.03 -6.11 18.96
CA GLY A 22 -0.85 -6.56 18.22
C GLY A 22 -0.74 -6.05 16.77
N VAL A 23 -1.75 -5.33 16.25
CA VAL A 23 -1.67 -4.72 14.91
C VAL A 23 -0.61 -3.61 14.91
N LEU A 24 0.24 -3.62 13.88
CA LEU A 24 1.33 -2.68 13.68
C LEU A 24 1.08 -1.76 12.48
N PRO A 25 1.81 -0.63 12.39
CA PRO A 25 1.93 0.13 11.15
C PRO A 25 2.57 -0.71 10.05
N GLN A 26 1.91 -0.78 8.90
CA GLN A 26 2.42 -1.34 7.67
C GLN A 26 2.84 -0.22 6.73
N GLU A 27 4.07 -0.31 6.23
CA GLU A 27 4.60 0.63 5.23
C GLU A 27 4.11 0.26 3.83
N TYR A 28 3.64 1.27 3.11
CA TYR A 28 3.30 1.26 1.70
C TYR A 28 4.17 2.28 0.94
N THR A 29 4.52 1.94 -0.29
CA THR A 29 5.02 2.94 -1.24
C THR A 29 3.80 3.57 -1.93
N LEU A 30 3.62 4.87 -1.76
CA LEU A 30 2.53 5.62 -2.37
C LEU A 30 3.00 6.20 -3.71
N ILE A 31 2.62 5.54 -4.79
CA ILE A 31 2.98 5.88 -6.16
C ILE A 31 2.12 7.05 -6.65
N LYS A 32 2.74 8.09 -7.19
CA LYS A 32 2.06 9.29 -7.70
C LYS A 32 1.91 9.20 -9.22
N LEU A 33 0.70 8.93 -9.68
CA LEU A 33 0.35 8.86 -11.11
C LEU A 33 -0.22 10.21 -11.55
N ARG A 34 0.57 10.98 -12.31
CA ARG A 34 0.17 12.31 -12.78
C ARG A 34 -0.91 12.18 -13.85
N ILE A 35 -2.01 12.93 -13.70
CA ILE A 35 -3.03 13.06 -14.75
C ILE A 35 -2.47 13.99 -15.84
N GLN A 36 -2.59 13.60 -17.10
CA GLN A 36 -2.13 14.45 -18.21
C GLN A 36 -3.03 15.69 -18.36
N ASP A 37 -2.40 16.84 -18.60
CA ASP A 37 -2.97 18.19 -18.37
C ASP A 37 -4.28 18.47 -19.15
N ASP A 38 -4.44 17.87 -20.33
CA ASP A 38 -5.61 18.06 -21.19
C ASP A 38 -6.93 17.48 -20.60
N PHE A 39 -6.84 16.68 -19.54
CA PHE A 39 -7.97 15.89 -18.99
C PHE A 39 -8.37 16.25 -17.57
N ILE A 40 -7.78 17.32 -16.99
CA ILE A 40 -8.24 17.84 -15.70
C ILE A 40 -9.68 18.34 -15.86
N SER A 41 -10.63 17.71 -15.15
CA SER A 41 -12.05 18.06 -15.24
C SER A 41 -12.30 19.55 -14.91
N ASP A 42 -13.36 20.15 -15.47
CA ASP A 42 -13.73 21.54 -15.16
C ASP A 42 -13.96 21.78 -13.65
N LYS A 43 -14.35 20.72 -12.91
CA LYS A 43 -14.44 20.72 -11.45
C LYS A 43 -13.10 20.97 -10.78
N LEU A 44 -12.00 20.49 -11.36
CA LEU A 44 -10.64 20.64 -10.85
C LEU A 44 -9.93 21.88 -11.42
N LYS A 45 -10.25 22.32 -12.65
CA LYS A 45 -9.63 23.50 -13.29
C LYS A 45 -9.67 24.77 -12.43
N ASN A 46 -10.73 24.96 -11.64
CA ASN A 46 -10.86 26.10 -10.73
C ASN A 46 -9.93 26.05 -9.49
N TYR A 47 -9.34 24.88 -9.22
CA TYR A 47 -8.43 24.63 -8.10
C TYR A 47 -6.99 24.29 -8.56
N CYS A 48 -6.81 23.94 -9.84
CA CYS A 48 -5.56 23.42 -10.44
C CYS A 48 -4.70 24.46 -11.16
N THR A 49 -4.94 25.76 -11.01
CA THR A 49 -4.29 26.77 -11.87
C THR A 49 -2.75 26.82 -11.76
N LEU A 50 -2.13 26.10 -10.81
CA LEU A 50 -0.68 26.09 -10.58
C LEU A 50 -0.05 24.72 -10.23
N ASP A 51 -0.81 23.65 -9.99
CA ASP A 51 -0.27 22.40 -9.39
C ASP A 51 -0.69 21.12 -10.16
N ASP A 52 0.25 20.18 -10.30
CA ASP A 52 0.01 18.84 -10.86
C ASP A 52 -1.01 18.04 -10.03
N VAL A 53 -1.89 17.30 -10.71
CA VAL A 53 -2.89 16.40 -10.10
C VAL A 53 -2.40 14.96 -10.15
N TYR A 54 -2.48 14.24 -9.03
CA TYR A 54 -2.00 12.86 -8.90
C TYR A 54 -3.08 11.90 -8.40
N LEU A 55 -3.30 10.80 -9.11
CA LEU A 55 -3.85 9.60 -8.50
C LEU A 55 -2.75 8.93 -7.69
N VAL A 56 -3.03 8.62 -6.43
CA VAL A 56 -2.02 8.11 -5.50
C VAL A 56 -2.35 6.68 -5.12
N ALA A 57 -1.54 5.74 -5.62
CA ALA A 57 -1.76 4.30 -5.50
C ALA A 57 -0.82 3.68 -4.46
N ALA A 58 -1.37 2.98 -3.48
CA ALA A 58 -0.57 2.30 -2.47
C ALA A 58 -0.13 0.91 -2.97
N THR A 59 1.19 0.65 -2.96
CA THR A 59 1.75 -0.66 -3.29
C THR A 59 2.72 -1.16 -2.22
N LEU A 60 2.70 -2.47 -2.00
CA LEU A 60 3.71 -3.20 -1.21
C LEU A 60 4.86 -3.71 -2.08
N ARG A 61 4.77 -3.56 -3.40
CA ARG A 61 5.72 -4.09 -4.39
C ARG A 61 6.23 -2.97 -5.32
N PRO A 62 7.00 -1.99 -4.82
CA PRO A 62 7.54 -0.92 -5.66
C PRO A 62 8.46 -1.44 -6.78
N GLU A 63 9.05 -2.62 -6.62
CA GLU A 63 9.87 -3.28 -7.66
C GLU A 63 9.10 -3.59 -8.94
N THR A 64 7.76 -3.68 -8.87
CA THR A 64 6.94 -4.03 -10.04
C THR A 64 6.50 -2.84 -10.87
N MET A 65 6.89 -1.61 -10.49
CA MET A 65 6.44 -0.37 -11.14
C MET A 65 6.99 -0.15 -12.56
N TYR A 66 7.70 -1.13 -13.13
CA TYR A 66 8.09 -1.19 -14.54
C TYR A 66 7.02 -1.80 -15.47
N ASP A 67 5.95 -2.40 -14.93
CA ASP A 67 4.79 -2.94 -15.69
C ASP A 67 3.42 -2.32 -15.33
N PRO A 68 3.28 -1.05 -14.92
CA PRO A 68 1.96 -0.43 -14.95
C PRO A 68 1.42 -0.46 -16.38
N THR A 69 0.37 -1.26 -16.61
CA THR A 69 -0.40 -1.27 -17.87
C THR A 69 -1.60 -0.34 -17.78
N ASN A 70 -2.11 -0.13 -16.57
CA ASN A 70 -3.25 0.74 -16.23
C ASN A 70 -3.25 1.07 -14.74
N CYS A 71 -4.17 1.92 -14.32
CA CYS A 71 -4.47 2.20 -12.92
C CYS A 71 -5.89 1.71 -12.62
N TRP A 72 -6.07 0.89 -11.60
CA TRP A 72 -7.37 0.49 -11.09
C TRP A 72 -7.89 1.51 -10.08
N LEU A 73 -9.19 1.75 -10.12
CA LEU A 73 -9.89 2.59 -9.18
C LEU A 73 -11.21 1.94 -8.78
N HIS A 74 -11.46 1.80 -7.47
CA HIS A 74 -12.77 1.40 -6.97
C HIS A 74 -13.76 2.57 -7.13
N PRO A 75 -15.05 2.36 -7.45
CA PRO A 75 -16.03 3.43 -7.59
C PRO A 75 -16.45 4.11 -6.26
N THR A 76 -15.52 4.75 -5.52
CA THR A 76 -15.78 5.56 -4.30
C THR A 76 -14.66 6.63 -4.05
N ARG A 77 -14.87 7.60 -3.12
CA ARG A 77 -14.46 9.05 -3.22
C ARG A 77 -13.24 9.60 -2.41
N ASP A 78 -12.55 10.60 -3.01
CA ASP A 78 -11.76 11.84 -2.60
C ASP A 78 -10.37 11.94 -1.92
N HIS A 79 -9.48 12.83 -2.43
CA HIS A 79 -8.25 13.40 -1.79
C HIS A 79 -7.86 14.85 -2.29
N GLY A 80 -6.69 15.39 -1.80
CA GLY A 80 -5.90 16.61 -2.13
C GLY A 80 -6.13 17.26 -3.49
N ILE A 81 -5.18 17.42 -4.40
CA ILE A 81 -5.51 16.63 -5.60
C ILE A 81 -4.49 15.55 -5.81
N PHE A 82 -4.02 15.03 -4.68
CA PHE A 82 -4.10 13.59 -4.54
C PHE A 82 -5.53 13.17 -4.79
N ILE A 83 -5.79 12.08 -5.49
CA ILE A 83 -7.13 11.50 -5.62
C ILE A 83 -7.05 10.09 -5.02
N CYS A 84 -7.85 9.84 -3.99
CA CYS A 84 -8.01 8.54 -3.29
C CYS A 84 -9.20 8.64 -2.33
N THR A 85 -9.20 8.00 -1.15
CA THR A 85 -10.38 7.98 -0.24
C THR A 85 -10.36 8.94 0.96
N ARG A 86 -11.54 9.33 1.47
CA ARG A 86 -11.61 10.04 2.78
C ARG A 86 -10.86 9.31 3.93
N ARG A 87 -10.80 7.98 3.90
CA ARG A 87 -10.03 7.16 4.86
C ARG A 87 -8.54 7.40 4.74
N ALA A 88 -7.99 7.32 3.52
CA ALA A 88 -6.56 7.50 3.31
C ALA A 88 -6.12 8.96 3.56
N VAL A 89 -6.90 9.99 3.19
CA VAL A 89 -6.49 11.40 3.48
C VAL A 89 -6.52 11.70 4.98
N ARG A 90 -7.44 11.09 5.73
CA ARG A 90 -7.44 11.18 7.20
C ARG A 90 -6.13 10.64 7.77
N ASN A 91 -5.66 9.51 7.26
CA ASN A 91 -4.40 8.91 7.67
C ASN A 91 -3.17 9.76 7.24
N LEU A 92 -3.13 10.17 5.96
CA LEU A 92 -2.10 11.05 5.40
C LEU A 92 -1.96 12.38 6.18
N SER A 93 -3.08 12.98 6.59
CA SER A 93 -3.05 14.24 7.36
C SER A 93 -2.32 14.12 8.71
N HIS A 94 -2.17 12.91 9.24
CA HIS A 94 -1.42 12.65 10.48
C HIS A 94 0.03 12.21 10.20
N GLN A 95 0.47 12.24 8.95
CA GLN A 95 1.81 11.82 8.49
C GLN A 95 2.51 12.93 7.69
N ASP A 96 2.21 14.19 8.00
CA ASP A 96 2.82 15.39 7.39
C ASP A 96 2.64 15.55 5.87
N PHE A 97 1.56 14.99 5.32
CA PHE A 97 1.16 15.20 3.93
C PHE A 97 0.30 16.45 3.70
N THR A 98 -0.10 17.14 4.77
CA THR A 98 -0.99 18.31 4.72
C THR A 98 -0.30 19.54 5.29
N ASN A 99 -0.64 20.72 4.77
CA ASN A 99 -0.06 22.01 5.20
C ASN A 99 -0.20 22.26 6.71
N GLU A 100 -1.30 21.78 7.30
CA GLU A 100 -1.51 21.77 8.74
C GLU A 100 -1.58 20.32 9.24
N HIS A 101 -0.75 19.98 10.23
CA HIS A 101 -0.73 18.65 10.83
C HIS A 101 -2.12 18.28 11.39
N ARG A 102 -2.60 17.07 11.06
CA ARG A 102 -3.90 16.46 11.43
C ARG A 102 -5.13 17.14 10.83
N LYS A 103 -4.95 18.05 9.87
CA LYS A 103 -6.06 18.70 9.18
C LYS A 103 -5.91 18.53 7.68
N PHE A 104 -7.04 18.27 7.03
CA PHE A 104 -7.12 18.24 5.58
C PHE A 104 -8.36 19.01 5.12
N ARG A 105 -8.29 19.54 3.91
CA ARG A 105 -9.39 20.19 3.22
C ARG A 105 -9.75 19.36 2.00
N VAL A 106 -11.04 19.05 1.84
CA VAL A 106 -11.56 18.43 0.62
C VAL A 106 -11.84 19.54 -0.39
N LEU A 107 -11.24 19.44 -1.57
CA LEU A 107 -11.38 20.45 -2.63
C LEU A 107 -12.56 20.16 -3.56
N ALA A 108 -12.75 18.90 -3.92
CA ALA A 108 -13.85 18.43 -4.76
C ALA A 108 -14.20 16.98 -4.42
N GLU A 109 -15.40 16.55 -4.82
CA GLU A 109 -15.82 15.16 -4.69
C GLU A 109 -16.08 14.47 -6.05
N PHE A 110 -15.62 13.21 -6.21
CA PHE A 110 -15.80 12.42 -7.43
C PHE A 110 -16.28 10.99 -7.14
N LEU A 111 -17.19 10.48 -7.95
CA LEU A 111 -17.39 9.04 -8.10
C LEU A 111 -16.22 8.45 -8.90
N GLY A 112 -15.75 7.25 -8.56
CA GLY A 112 -14.65 6.63 -9.33
C GLY A 112 -14.99 6.44 -10.82
N SER A 113 -16.27 6.31 -11.17
CA SER A 113 -16.71 6.29 -12.56
C SER A 113 -16.51 7.60 -13.32
N GLU A 114 -16.42 8.74 -12.63
CA GLU A 114 -16.07 10.03 -13.23
C GLU A 114 -14.56 10.15 -13.53
N LEU A 115 -13.77 9.20 -13.04
CA LEU A 115 -12.31 9.18 -13.16
C LEU A 115 -11.81 8.08 -14.11
N PHE A 116 -12.69 7.19 -14.57
CA PHE A 116 -12.35 6.24 -15.64
C PHE A 116 -11.99 7.00 -16.90
N ASP A 117 -11.15 6.39 -17.74
CA ASP A 117 -10.64 6.95 -19.01
C ASP A 117 -9.56 8.04 -18.90
N LEU A 118 -9.27 8.51 -17.69
CA LEU A 118 -8.23 9.50 -17.46
C LEU A 118 -6.85 8.94 -17.88
N PRO A 119 -6.10 9.66 -18.74
CA PRO A 119 -4.74 9.31 -19.09
C PRO A 119 -3.77 9.72 -18.00
N LEU A 120 -2.89 8.80 -17.64
CA LEU A 120 -1.89 8.94 -16.60
C LEU A 120 -0.48 8.71 -17.15
N ASP A 121 0.48 9.45 -16.62
CA ASP A 121 1.89 9.15 -16.84
C ASP A 121 2.26 7.85 -16.12
N ALA A 122 2.77 6.87 -16.88
CA ALA A 122 2.99 5.50 -16.38
C ALA A 122 4.34 5.29 -15.67
N LEU A 123 4.99 6.39 -15.25
CA LEU A 123 6.21 6.40 -14.45
C LEU A 123 7.39 5.60 -15.05
N LEU A 124 7.72 4.43 -14.49
CA LEU A 124 8.82 3.58 -14.91
C LEU A 124 8.41 2.55 -16.00
N SER A 125 7.13 2.52 -16.38
CA SER A 125 6.61 1.62 -17.41
C SER A 125 7.20 1.90 -18.79
N SER A 126 7.21 0.89 -19.65
CA SER A 126 7.51 1.07 -21.09
C SER A 126 6.40 1.83 -21.82
N TYR A 127 5.18 1.82 -21.30
CA TYR A 127 4.09 2.65 -21.82
C TYR A 127 4.29 4.09 -21.34
N LYS A 128 4.10 5.08 -22.20
CA LYS A 128 4.17 6.50 -21.77
C LYS A 128 2.89 6.94 -21.07
N THR A 129 1.76 6.53 -21.63
CA THR A 129 0.42 6.83 -21.13
C THR A 129 -0.30 5.53 -20.82
N ILE A 130 -0.89 5.47 -19.64
CA ILE A 130 -1.81 4.41 -19.21
C ILE A 130 -3.14 5.03 -18.80
N TYR A 131 -4.19 4.23 -18.58
CA TYR A 131 -5.54 4.74 -18.30
C TYR A 131 -6.08 4.26 -16.97
N VAL A 132 -7.01 5.03 -16.39
CA VAL A 132 -7.82 4.58 -15.24
C VAL A 132 -8.91 3.63 -15.73
N LEU A 133 -8.92 2.41 -15.22
CA LEU A 133 -9.86 1.35 -15.57
C LEU A 133 -10.63 0.84 -14.34
N PRO A 134 -11.85 0.29 -14.52
CA PRO A 134 -12.63 -0.27 -13.43
C PRO A 134 -12.10 -1.63 -12.97
N MET A 135 -12.01 -1.84 -11.66
CA MET A 135 -11.81 -3.15 -11.03
C MET A 135 -12.83 -3.35 -9.92
N LEU A 136 -13.54 -4.47 -9.95
CA LEU A 136 -14.71 -4.69 -9.08
C LEU A 136 -14.36 -5.34 -7.74
N THR A 137 -13.10 -5.67 -7.54
CA THR A 137 -12.62 -6.52 -6.43
C THR A 137 -11.61 -5.82 -5.52
N ILE A 138 -11.42 -4.52 -5.70
CA ILE A 138 -10.63 -3.68 -4.80
C ILE A 138 -11.32 -3.63 -3.44
N LYS A 139 -10.55 -3.82 -2.37
CA LYS A 139 -11.03 -3.69 -1.00
C LYS A 139 -10.90 -2.24 -0.54
N GLU A 140 -12.01 -1.62 -0.14
CA GLU A 140 -12.05 -0.21 0.32
C GLU A 140 -11.33 0.04 1.67
N ASP A 141 -11.05 -1.05 2.40
CA ASP A 141 -10.45 -0.99 3.74
C ASP A 141 -8.92 -0.95 3.74
N LYS A 142 -8.26 -1.05 2.57
CA LYS A 142 -6.79 -1.04 2.43
C LYS A 142 -6.30 -0.09 1.35
N GLY A 143 -5.16 0.55 1.60
CA GLY A 143 -4.48 1.44 0.66
C GLY A 143 -5.27 2.72 0.42
N THR A 144 -5.45 3.08 -0.85
CA THR A 144 -6.04 4.35 -1.26
C THR A 144 -7.24 4.19 -2.19
N ASP A 145 -7.69 2.96 -2.40
CA ASP A 145 -8.65 2.51 -3.43
C ASP A 145 -8.20 2.76 -4.88
N VAL A 146 -6.98 3.24 -5.04
CA VAL A 146 -6.24 3.36 -6.29
C VAL A 146 -5.16 2.28 -6.28
N VAL A 147 -5.13 1.42 -7.30
CA VAL A 147 -4.15 0.32 -7.39
C VAL A 147 -3.45 0.40 -8.75
N THR A 148 -2.14 0.23 -8.78
CA THR A 148 -1.39 0.09 -10.03
C THR A 148 -1.60 -1.31 -10.61
N SER A 149 -1.94 -1.42 -11.89
CA SER A 149 -2.13 -2.71 -12.56
C SER A 149 -0.81 -3.26 -13.08
N VAL A 150 -0.37 -4.40 -12.55
CA VAL A 150 0.87 -5.08 -12.92
C VAL A 150 0.55 -6.52 -13.35
N PRO A 151 -0.06 -6.70 -14.53
CA PRO A 151 -0.64 -7.98 -14.95
C PRO A 151 0.39 -9.08 -15.24
N SER A 152 1.69 -8.77 -15.32
CA SER A 152 2.75 -9.81 -15.38
C SER A 152 2.93 -10.55 -14.04
N ASP A 153 2.70 -9.86 -12.92
CA ASP A 153 3.13 -10.27 -11.58
C ASP A 153 2.00 -10.31 -10.53
N SER A 154 0.78 -9.89 -10.91
CA SER A 154 -0.44 -9.90 -10.10
C SER A 154 -1.57 -10.61 -10.85
N ALA A 155 -2.03 -11.75 -10.31
CA ALA A 155 -3.11 -12.53 -10.92
C ALA A 155 -4.45 -11.77 -10.95
N ASP A 156 -4.71 -10.93 -9.93
CA ASP A 156 -5.90 -10.08 -9.87
C ASP A 156 -5.91 -9.05 -11.02
N ASP A 157 -4.75 -8.43 -11.28
CA ASP A 157 -4.59 -7.42 -12.34
C ASP A 157 -4.75 -8.04 -13.72
N TYR A 158 -4.11 -9.20 -13.95
CA TYR A 158 -4.28 -9.94 -15.20
C TYR A 158 -5.73 -10.36 -15.43
N ALA A 159 -6.42 -10.84 -14.39
CA ALA A 159 -7.82 -11.23 -14.47
C ALA A 159 -8.73 -10.07 -14.85
N ALA A 160 -8.55 -8.91 -14.21
CA ALA A 160 -9.34 -7.71 -14.49
C ALA A 160 -9.06 -7.14 -15.90
N LEU A 161 -7.79 -7.09 -16.31
CA LEU A 161 -7.41 -6.65 -17.66
C LEU A 161 -7.97 -7.59 -18.73
N PHE A 162 -7.84 -8.91 -18.51
CA PHE A 162 -8.33 -9.92 -19.44
C PHE A 162 -9.87 -9.92 -19.54
N ASP A 163 -10.57 -9.72 -18.43
CA ASP A 163 -12.03 -9.52 -18.42
C ASP A 163 -12.44 -8.34 -19.29
N LEU A 164 -11.76 -7.19 -19.15
CA LEU A 164 -11.99 -6.01 -19.98
C LEU A 164 -11.65 -6.23 -21.46
N LYS A 165 -10.61 -7.02 -21.78
CA LYS A 165 -10.28 -7.42 -23.16
C LYS A 165 -11.34 -8.36 -23.78
N LYS A 166 -11.88 -9.29 -23.00
CA LYS A 166 -12.81 -10.33 -23.49
C LYS A 166 -14.27 -9.89 -23.53
N LYS A 167 -14.73 -9.13 -22.53
CA LYS A 167 -16.16 -8.83 -22.31
C LYS A 167 -16.51 -7.42 -22.82
N VAL A 168 -16.98 -7.34 -24.06
CA VAL A 168 -17.44 -6.07 -24.69
C VAL A 168 -18.46 -5.33 -23.82
N GLN A 169 -19.43 -6.06 -23.26
CA GLN A 169 -20.48 -5.49 -22.39
C GLN A 169 -19.92 -4.78 -21.15
N MET A 170 -18.78 -5.25 -20.62
CA MET A 170 -18.12 -4.60 -19.48
C MET A 170 -17.52 -3.26 -19.92
N ARG A 171 -16.91 -3.21 -21.11
CA ARG A 171 -16.40 -1.96 -21.69
C ARG A 171 -17.52 -0.96 -21.93
N GLU A 172 -18.63 -1.40 -22.52
CA GLU A 172 -19.80 -0.56 -22.78
C GLU A 172 -20.42 -0.02 -21.50
N LYS A 173 -20.56 -0.85 -20.45
CA LYS A 173 -21.12 -0.45 -19.16
C LYS A 173 -20.35 0.70 -18.50
N TYR A 174 -19.03 0.73 -18.67
CA TYR A 174 -18.15 1.72 -18.05
C TYR A 174 -17.59 2.73 -19.07
N SER A 175 -18.13 2.75 -20.29
CA SER A 175 -17.70 3.64 -21.38
C SER A 175 -16.21 3.58 -21.73
N ILE A 176 -15.57 2.41 -21.57
CA ILE A 176 -14.13 2.24 -21.82
C ILE A 176 -13.88 1.99 -23.31
N LYS A 177 -12.96 2.76 -23.90
CA LYS A 177 -12.57 2.62 -25.32
C LYS A 177 -11.59 1.47 -25.50
N GLU A 178 -11.67 0.77 -26.63
CA GLU A 178 -10.76 -0.34 -26.94
C GLU A 178 -9.29 0.09 -27.01
N SER A 179 -9.02 1.31 -27.47
CA SER A 179 -7.68 1.89 -27.52
C SER A 179 -7.02 2.02 -26.13
N MET A 180 -7.80 1.99 -25.06
CA MET A 180 -7.32 2.08 -23.67
C MET A 180 -6.95 0.71 -23.08
N ILE A 181 -7.22 -0.39 -23.80
CA ILE A 181 -7.07 -1.76 -23.27
C ILE A 181 -6.30 -2.65 -24.24
N LEU A 182 -6.68 -2.69 -25.52
CA LEU A 182 -6.14 -3.66 -26.47
C LEU A 182 -4.62 -3.53 -26.70
N PRO A 183 -4.04 -2.31 -26.78
CA PRO A 183 -2.59 -2.15 -26.95
C PRO A 183 -1.74 -2.50 -25.73
N PHE A 184 -2.35 -2.74 -24.57
CA PHE A 184 -1.66 -2.92 -23.30
C PHE A 184 -1.55 -4.41 -22.97
N ASP A 185 -0.41 -5.00 -23.34
CA ASP A 185 -0.06 -6.36 -22.95
C ASP A 185 0.88 -6.37 -21.72
N PRO A 186 0.85 -7.43 -20.90
CA PRO A 186 1.75 -7.58 -19.77
C PRO A 186 3.23 -7.49 -20.16
N VAL A 187 4.00 -6.69 -19.43
CA VAL A 187 5.43 -6.49 -19.63
C VAL A 187 6.21 -7.40 -18.68
N PRO A 188 7.12 -8.25 -19.18
CA PRO A 188 7.94 -9.10 -18.32
C PRO A 188 8.89 -8.29 -17.44
N ILE A 189 8.70 -8.33 -16.12
CA ILE A 189 9.52 -7.56 -15.15
C ILE A 189 10.29 -8.41 -14.16
N ILE A 190 9.74 -9.57 -13.76
CA ILE A 190 10.38 -10.47 -12.81
C ILE A 190 10.30 -11.89 -13.36
N TYR A 191 11.43 -12.57 -13.39
CA TYR A 191 11.49 -14.01 -13.61
C TYR A 191 11.35 -14.75 -12.29
N VAL A 192 10.42 -15.70 -12.22
CA VAL A 192 10.20 -16.54 -11.03
C VAL A 192 10.18 -18.00 -11.45
N GLU A 193 11.14 -18.81 -11.01
CA GLU A 193 11.14 -20.25 -11.27
C GLU A 193 10.06 -20.96 -10.44
N PRO A 194 9.23 -21.88 -10.98
CA PRO A 194 9.18 -22.36 -12.36
C PRO A 194 8.12 -21.64 -13.24
N TYR A 195 7.61 -20.49 -12.81
CA TYR A 195 6.54 -19.75 -13.47
C TYR A 195 7.00 -18.89 -14.65
N GLY A 196 8.30 -18.72 -14.86
CA GLY A 196 8.84 -17.96 -15.98
C GLY A 196 8.79 -16.45 -15.76
N ASN A 197 8.69 -15.69 -16.85
CA ASN A 197 8.78 -14.22 -16.89
C ASN A 197 7.42 -13.50 -16.88
N LEU A 198 6.31 -14.26 -16.87
CA LEU A 198 4.94 -13.76 -16.75
C LEU A 198 4.20 -14.61 -15.70
N PRO A 199 4.68 -14.62 -14.44
CA PRO A 199 4.24 -15.57 -13.43
C PRO A 199 2.73 -15.50 -13.16
N ALA A 200 2.11 -14.32 -13.20
CA ALA A 200 0.68 -14.15 -13.00
C ALA A 200 -0.15 -14.88 -14.07
N ILE A 201 0.27 -14.82 -15.32
CA ILE A 201 -0.39 -15.49 -16.44
C ILE A 201 -0.26 -17.00 -16.29
N THR A 202 0.94 -17.48 -15.96
CA THR A 202 1.20 -18.91 -15.74
C THR A 202 0.33 -19.47 -14.62
N VAL A 203 0.20 -18.78 -13.48
CA VAL A 203 -0.68 -19.27 -12.41
C VAL A 203 -2.16 -19.09 -12.73
N TYR A 204 -2.53 -18.06 -13.49
CA TYR A 204 -3.91 -17.86 -13.97
C TYR A 204 -4.38 -19.07 -14.81
N GLU A 205 -3.53 -19.51 -15.74
CA GLU A 205 -3.78 -20.71 -16.56
C GLU A 205 -3.75 -21.99 -15.72
N LYS A 206 -2.72 -22.16 -14.87
CA LYS A 206 -2.58 -23.33 -13.98
C LYS A 206 -3.81 -23.56 -13.11
N PHE A 207 -4.39 -22.49 -12.56
CA PHE A 207 -5.58 -22.55 -11.72
C PHE A 207 -6.91 -22.51 -12.47
N ASN A 208 -6.88 -22.45 -13.81
CA ASN A 208 -8.06 -22.33 -14.67
C ASN A 208 -8.98 -21.18 -14.21
N ILE A 209 -8.40 -20.00 -14.00
CA ILE A 209 -9.13 -18.78 -13.66
C ILE A 209 -9.83 -18.27 -14.92
N GLN A 210 -11.05 -17.74 -14.78
CA GLN A 210 -11.87 -17.28 -15.90
C GLN A 210 -12.39 -15.85 -15.74
N SER A 211 -12.27 -15.28 -14.54
CA SER A 211 -12.88 -14.00 -14.18
C SER A 211 -12.19 -13.40 -12.96
N GLN A 212 -12.20 -12.08 -12.84
CA GLN A 212 -11.74 -11.37 -11.63
C GLN A 212 -12.56 -11.74 -10.37
N HIS A 213 -13.71 -12.41 -10.53
CA HIS A 213 -14.57 -12.87 -9.45
C HIS A 213 -14.23 -14.28 -8.92
N ASP A 214 -13.22 -14.95 -9.46
CA ASP A 214 -12.77 -16.27 -8.96
C ASP A 214 -11.91 -16.11 -7.69
N TYR A 215 -12.48 -15.48 -6.65
CA TYR A 215 -11.76 -14.99 -5.45
C TYR A 215 -10.86 -16.04 -4.79
N GLU A 216 -11.35 -17.27 -4.63
CA GLU A 216 -10.57 -18.35 -4.00
C GLU A 216 -9.38 -18.78 -4.85
N LYS A 217 -9.55 -18.85 -6.18
CA LYS A 217 -8.46 -19.22 -7.09
C LYS A 217 -7.44 -18.10 -7.20
N LEU A 218 -7.89 -16.85 -7.25
CA LEU A 218 -7.03 -15.67 -7.27
C LEU A 218 -6.23 -15.53 -5.98
N ALA A 219 -6.84 -15.80 -4.83
CA ALA A 219 -6.13 -15.84 -3.55
C ALA A 219 -5.02 -16.90 -3.54
N ARG A 220 -5.31 -18.13 -4.01
CA ARG A 220 -4.30 -19.20 -4.14
C ARG A 220 -3.19 -18.82 -5.13
N ALA A 221 -3.55 -18.24 -6.27
CA ALA A 221 -2.59 -17.77 -7.27
C ALA A 221 -1.65 -16.72 -6.71
N LYS A 222 -2.20 -15.74 -5.98
CA LYS A 222 -1.44 -14.69 -5.29
C LYS A 222 -0.50 -15.27 -4.24
N ASP A 223 -0.99 -16.14 -3.37
CA ASP A 223 -0.17 -16.75 -2.32
C ASP A 223 1.00 -17.56 -2.89
N GLU A 224 0.78 -18.25 -4.01
CA GLU A 224 1.79 -19.07 -4.69
C GLU A 224 2.93 -18.22 -5.28
N ILE A 225 2.62 -17.10 -5.95
CA ILE A 225 3.66 -16.28 -6.61
C ILE A 225 4.22 -15.17 -5.71
N TYR A 226 3.47 -14.64 -4.75
CA TYR A 226 3.86 -13.43 -4.02
C TYR A 226 5.13 -13.64 -3.18
N LYS A 227 5.16 -14.69 -2.36
CA LYS A 227 6.33 -15.00 -1.53
C LYS A 227 7.52 -15.43 -2.38
N LYS A 228 7.26 -16.22 -3.44
CA LYS A 228 8.32 -16.72 -4.29
C LYS A 228 8.98 -15.62 -5.12
N SER A 229 8.17 -14.72 -5.69
CA SER A 229 8.66 -13.54 -6.41
C SER A 229 9.50 -12.64 -5.50
N PHE A 230 9.15 -12.52 -4.22
CA PHE A 230 9.95 -11.75 -3.27
C PHE A 230 11.34 -12.35 -3.00
N TYR A 231 11.44 -13.65 -2.68
CA TYR A 231 12.71 -14.28 -2.28
C TYR A 231 13.57 -14.75 -3.45
N ASP A 232 12.95 -15.30 -4.49
CA ASP A 232 13.61 -15.98 -5.60
C ASP A 232 13.48 -15.20 -6.92
N GLY A 233 12.61 -14.20 -6.98
CA GLY A 233 12.37 -13.41 -8.19
C GLY A 233 13.62 -12.63 -8.61
N ILE A 234 13.92 -12.66 -9.91
CA ILE A 234 15.03 -11.94 -10.54
C ILE A 234 14.45 -10.84 -11.42
N LEU A 235 14.87 -9.59 -11.22
CA LEU A 235 14.42 -8.48 -12.07
C LEU A 235 14.93 -8.63 -13.50
N LEU A 236 14.04 -8.41 -14.45
CA LEU A 236 14.30 -8.48 -15.88
C LEU A 236 14.42 -7.11 -16.54
N THR A 237 14.07 -6.04 -15.85
CA THR A 237 14.10 -4.68 -16.41
C THR A 237 14.57 -3.65 -15.38
N GLY A 238 14.83 -2.44 -15.86
CA GLY A 238 15.22 -1.30 -15.04
C GLY A 238 16.69 -1.31 -14.59
N LYS A 239 17.00 -0.35 -13.71
CA LYS A 239 18.36 -0.08 -13.22
C LYS A 239 19.00 -1.28 -12.48
N TYR A 240 18.17 -2.15 -11.88
CA TYR A 240 18.60 -3.28 -11.05
C TYR A 240 18.38 -4.64 -11.74
N GLN A 241 18.39 -4.67 -13.07
CA GLN A 241 18.25 -5.90 -13.84
C GLN A 241 19.25 -6.99 -13.39
N GLN A 242 18.83 -8.26 -13.47
CA GLN A 242 19.56 -9.47 -13.06
C GLN A 242 19.84 -9.59 -11.55
N GLN A 243 19.27 -8.72 -10.72
CA GLN A 243 19.38 -8.80 -9.26
C GLN A 243 18.11 -9.38 -8.64
N LYS A 244 18.24 -9.97 -7.45
CA LYS A 244 17.09 -10.51 -6.73
C LYS A 244 16.20 -9.39 -6.17
N VAL A 245 14.89 -9.60 -6.24
CA VAL A 245 13.88 -8.66 -5.74
C VAL A 245 14.13 -8.28 -4.28
N ILE A 246 14.39 -9.25 -3.40
CA ILE A 246 14.63 -9.01 -1.97
C ILE A 246 15.79 -8.03 -1.70
N ASP A 247 16.83 -8.05 -2.55
CA ASP A 247 18.03 -7.24 -2.35
C ASP A 247 17.82 -5.80 -2.82
N VAL A 248 16.95 -5.58 -3.81
CA VAL A 248 16.84 -4.30 -4.53
C VAL A 248 15.53 -3.56 -4.34
N LYS A 249 14.51 -4.22 -3.78
CA LYS A 249 13.19 -3.62 -3.51
C LYS A 249 13.28 -2.28 -2.78
N LYS A 250 14.12 -2.20 -1.75
CA LYS A 250 14.32 -0.96 -0.97
C LYS A 250 14.99 0.13 -1.81
N PHE A 251 16.00 -0.20 -2.61
CA PHE A 251 16.67 0.77 -3.48
C PHE A 251 15.75 1.32 -4.56
N ILE A 252 14.86 0.50 -5.13
CA ILE A 252 13.86 0.96 -6.11
C ILE A 252 12.86 1.91 -5.47
N ARG A 253 12.37 1.58 -4.26
CA ARG A 253 11.51 2.48 -3.48
C ARG A 253 12.21 3.83 -3.24
N ASP A 254 13.47 3.80 -2.83
CA ASP A 254 14.23 5.00 -2.50
C ASP A 254 14.54 5.84 -3.75
N ASP A 255 14.80 5.20 -4.90
CA ASP A 255 14.93 5.87 -6.20
C ASP A 255 13.61 6.59 -6.59
N LEU A 256 12.46 5.94 -6.44
CA LEU A 256 11.14 6.52 -6.70
C LEU A 256 10.81 7.70 -5.77
N ILE A 257 11.23 7.64 -4.51
CA ILE A 257 11.06 8.74 -3.56
C ILE A 257 11.98 9.91 -3.95
N THR A 258 13.24 9.62 -4.27
CA THR A 258 14.24 10.62 -4.65
C THR A 258 13.86 11.34 -5.95
N SER A 259 13.28 10.62 -6.91
CA SER A 259 12.74 11.20 -8.15
C SER A 259 11.40 11.91 -7.96
N LYS A 260 10.89 12.00 -6.73
CA LYS A 260 9.57 12.55 -6.39
C LYS A 260 8.42 11.87 -7.13
N GLN A 261 8.55 10.59 -7.47
CA GLN A 261 7.49 9.78 -8.09
C GLN A 261 6.71 8.96 -7.05
N ALA A 262 7.22 8.83 -5.83
CA ALA A 262 6.54 8.17 -4.73
C ALA A 262 6.76 8.85 -3.38
N CYS A 263 5.98 8.46 -2.39
CA CYS A 263 6.13 8.86 -0.98
C CYS A 263 5.96 7.64 -0.06
N ILE A 264 6.45 7.74 1.18
CA ILE A 264 6.22 6.69 2.19
C ILE A 264 4.88 6.95 2.86
N TYR A 265 4.02 5.94 2.87
CA TYR A 265 2.69 5.98 3.50
C TYR A 265 2.54 4.82 4.47
N TYR A 266 2.02 5.06 5.66
CA TYR A 266 1.76 3.98 6.62
C TYR A 266 0.26 3.79 6.84
N GLU A 267 -0.19 2.55 6.95
CA GLU A 267 -1.54 2.19 7.39
C GLU A 267 -1.49 1.17 8.53
N PRO A 268 -2.51 1.07 9.39
CA PRO A 268 -2.66 -0.11 10.23
C PRO A 268 -2.74 -1.37 9.33
N GLU A 269 -1.94 -2.40 9.60
CA GLU A 269 -1.93 -3.63 8.81
C GLU A 269 -3.33 -4.28 8.72
N ASN A 270 -4.08 -4.18 9.82
CA ASN A 270 -5.47 -4.59 9.94
C ASN A 270 -6.27 -3.53 10.69
N LYS A 271 -7.60 -3.64 10.64
CA LYS A 271 -8.49 -2.67 11.30
C LYS A 271 -8.24 -2.63 12.81
N VAL A 272 -7.93 -1.43 13.31
CA VAL A 272 -7.80 -1.15 14.75
C VAL A 272 -8.97 -0.28 15.19
N LYS A 273 -9.52 -0.59 16.36
CA LYS A 273 -10.57 0.24 16.99
C LYS A 273 -10.13 0.58 18.41
N SER A 274 -10.17 1.86 18.79
CA SER A 274 -9.90 2.28 20.16
C SER A 274 -11.05 1.89 21.09
N ARG A 275 -10.83 1.93 22.41
CA ARG A 275 -11.91 1.74 23.40
C ARG A 275 -12.99 2.84 23.35
N SER A 276 -12.65 4.03 22.87
CA SER A 276 -13.62 5.13 22.65
C SER A 276 -14.44 4.96 21.35
N GLY A 277 -14.19 3.86 20.62
CA GLY A 277 -14.90 3.48 19.41
C GLY A 277 -14.36 4.12 18.13
N ASP A 278 -13.24 4.85 18.19
CA ASP A 278 -12.61 5.46 17.02
C ASP A 278 -11.83 4.43 16.21
N GLU A 279 -11.76 4.64 14.90
CA GLU A 279 -10.95 3.82 14.00
C GLU A 279 -9.50 4.32 14.02
N GLY A 280 -8.58 3.41 14.34
CA GLY A 280 -7.16 3.71 14.43
C GLY A 280 -6.57 4.04 13.07
N ILE A 281 -5.64 4.99 13.07
CA ILE A 281 -4.81 5.35 11.90
C ILE A 281 -3.33 5.23 12.29
N VAL A 282 -2.42 5.47 11.35
CA VAL A 282 -1.00 5.65 11.69
C VAL A 282 -0.67 7.12 11.70
N ALA A 283 -0.04 7.59 12.78
CA ALA A 283 0.41 8.97 12.89
C ALA A 283 1.93 9.04 13.04
N LEU A 284 2.50 10.08 12.42
CA LEU A 284 3.79 10.63 12.80
C LEU A 284 3.54 11.62 13.94
N CYS A 285 4.11 11.36 15.11
CA CYS A 285 3.89 12.17 16.30
C CYS A 285 5.21 12.32 17.05
N ASP A 286 5.48 13.53 17.52
CA ASP A 286 6.52 13.78 18.51
C ASP A 286 6.13 13.09 19.82
N GLN A 287 7.04 12.25 20.32
CA GLN A 287 6.71 11.31 21.38
C GLN A 287 7.98 10.88 22.11
N TRP A 288 7.90 10.80 23.44
CA TRP A 288 8.93 10.10 24.22
C TRP A 288 8.77 8.59 24.06
N PHE A 289 9.87 7.93 23.72
CA PHE A 289 9.96 6.49 23.60
C PHE A 289 11.05 5.95 24.52
N ILE A 290 10.87 4.69 24.91
CA ILE A 290 11.92 3.88 25.51
C ILE A 290 12.64 3.18 24.37
N ASP A 291 13.94 3.39 24.23
CA ASP A 291 14.75 2.84 23.15
C ASP A 291 15.19 1.40 23.44
N TYR A 292 14.27 0.44 23.33
CA TYR A 292 14.61 -0.97 23.49
C TYR A 292 15.44 -1.54 22.33
N ARG A 293 15.75 -0.76 21.29
CA ARG A 293 16.69 -1.19 20.23
C ARG A 293 18.13 -1.21 20.70
N ASN A 294 18.43 -0.55 21.82
CA ASN A 294 19.79 -0.45 22.30
C ASN A 294 20.37 -1.85 22.60
N GLU A 295 21.31 -2.30 21.75
CA GLU A 295 21.89 -3.65 21.84
C GLU A 295 22.58 -3.91 23.17
N SER A 296 23.23 -2.91 23.78
CA SER A 296 23.84 -3.13 25.10
C SER A 296 22.78 -3.40 26.16
N TRP A 297 21.62 -2.73 26.07
CA TRP A 297 20.52 -2.94 27.00
C TRP A 297 19.80 -4.27 26.76
N LYS A 298 19.63 -4.67 25.48
CA LYS A 298 19.11 -6.01 25.14
C LYS A 298 19.99 -7.11 25.71
N GLU A 299 21.31 -6.94 25.65
CA GLU A 299 22.25 -7.94 26.17
C GLU A 299 22.17 -8.06 27.70
N GLU A 300 22.03 -6.94 28.41
CA GLU A 300 21.75 -6.96 29.85
C GLU A 300 20.44 -7.68 30.18
N ALA A 301 19.38 -7.44 29.40
CA ALA A 301 18.11 -8.12 29.57
C ALA A 301 18.21 -9.64 29.31
N ARG A 302 18.98 -10.06 28.30
CA ARG A 302 19.28 -11.49 28.04
C ARG A 302 20.04 -12.13 29.20
N HIS A 303 21.02 -11.44 29.77
CA HIS A 303 21.75 -11.92 30.94
C HIS A 303 20.82 -12.10 32.16
N VAL A 304 19.89 -11.18 32.40
CA VAL A 304 18.87 -11.34 33.47
C VAL A 304 17.94 -12.52 33.17
N LEU A 305 17.50 -12.70 31.92
CA LEU A 305 16.66 -13.82 31.52
C LEU A 305 17.30 -15.17 31.82
N GLN A 306 18.63 -15.32 31.65
CA GLN A 306 19.35 -16.57 31.99
C GLN A 306 19.17 -16.99 33.46
N GLN A 307 19.05 -16.03 34.36
CA GLN A 307 18.88 -16.27 35.80
C GLN A 307 17.40 -16.39 36.21
N LEU A 308 16.50 -15.89 35.37
CA LEU A 308 15.06 -15.92 35.61
C LEU A 308 14.50 -17.34 35.43
N ASN A 309 13.76 -17.82 36.43
CA ASN A 309 12.98 -19.05 36.29
C ASN A 309 11.66 -18.75 35.59
N VAL A 310 11.50 -19.24 34.35
CA VAL A 310 10.33 -19.05 33.50
C VAL A 310 9.45 -20.31 33.38
N PHE A 311 9.71 -21.33 34.21
CA PHE A 311 8.92 -22.57 34.38
C PHE A 311 8.74 -23.45 33.13
N SER A 312 9.16 -23.02 31.94
CA SER A 312 9.19 -23.82 30.70
C SER A 312 10.17 -23.23 29.68
N ASP A 313 10.73 -24.07 28.81
CA ASP A 313 11.63 -23.63 27.74
C ASP A 313 10.89 -22.84 26.66
N GLU A 314 9.62 -23.18 26.39
CA GLU A 314 8.77 -22.43 25.46
C GLU A 314 8.61 -20.96 25.89
N THR A 315 8.37 -20.72 27.18
CA THR A 315 8.29 -19.34 27.69
C THR A 315 9.62 -18.60 27.55
N ARG A 316 10.75 -19.28 27.73
CA ARG A 316 12.08 -18.70 27.52
C ARG A 316 12.27 -18.26 26.06
N GLN A 317 11.94 -19.14 25.12
CA GLN A 317 12.03 -18.84 23.68
C GLN A 317 11.15 -17.65 23.28
N ASN A 318 9.96 -17.53 23.88
CA ASN A 318 9.08 -16.38 23.65
C ASN A 318 9.70 -15.06 24.14
N PHE A 319 10.40 -15.05 25.28
CA PHE A 319 11.14 -13.86 25.72
C PHE A 319 12.28 -13.51 24.76
N GLU A 320 13.09 -14.49 24.34
CA GLU A 320 14.20 -14.27 23.41
C GLU A 320 13.71 -13.71 22.07
N ALA A 321 12.67 -14.33 21.48
CA ALA A 321 12.04 -13.85 20.27
C ALA A 321 11.48 -12.41 20.43
N THR A 322 10.91 -12.11 21.60
CA THR A 322 10.42 -10.76 21.90
C THR A 322 11.57 -9.76 21.98
N PHE A 323 12.70 -10.09 22.61
CA PHE A 323 13.86 -9.19 22.69
C PHE A 323 14.43 -8.84 21.32
N ASP A 324 14.48 -9.82 20.41
CA ASP A 324 14.96 -9.58 19.05
C ASP A 324 13.98 -8.70 18.25
N TRP A 325 12.67 -8.94 18.41
CA TRP A 325 11.62 -8.18 17.76
C TRP A 325 11.41 -6.77 18.34
N LEU A 326 11.70 -6.55 19.63
CA LEU A 326 11.39 -5.29 20.31
C LEU A 326 12.28 -4.14 19.81
N HIS A 327 11.64 -3.01 19.50
CA HIS A 327 12.26 -1.76 19.08
C HIS A 327 11.79 -0.58 19.96
N GLU A 328 11.69 0.64 19.44
CA GLU A 328 11.22 1.78 20.23
C GLU A 328 9.78 1.56 20.72
N HIS A 329 9.55 1.77 22.02
CA HIS A 329 8.21 1.69 22.60
C HIS A 329 7.75 3.07 23.09
N ALA A 330 6.65 3.56 22.53
CA ALA A 330 6.10 4.86 22.89
C ALA A 330 5.49 4.86 24.31
N CYS A 331 6.11 5.59 25.25
CA CYS A 331 5.77 5.52 26.68
C CYS A 331 4.97 6.73 27.23
N SER A 332 5.00 7.90 26.57
CA SER A 332 4.18 9.06 26.95
C SER A 332 2.75 9.01 26.38
N ARG A 333 1.80 9.61 27.10
CA ARG A 333 0.39 9.80 26.72
C ARG A 333 -0.06 11.21 27.09
N SER A 334 -1.01 11.76 26.34
CA SER A 334 -1.59 13.09 26.56
C SER A 334 -2.94 13.07 27.28
N TYR A 335 -3.62 11.91 27.31
CA TYR A 335 -4.94 11.73 27.90
C TYR A 335 -5.03 10.43 28.72
N GLY A 336 -5.79 10.47 29.82
CA GLY A 336 -5.93 9.36 30.77
C GLY A 336 -5.39 9.67 32.16
N LEU A 337 -5.45 8.68 33.05
CA LEU A 337 -4.88 8.76 34.40
C LEU A 337 -3.46 8.18 34.40
N GLY A 338 -2.57 8.74 35.22
CA GLY A 338 -1.18 8.26 35.32
C GLY A 338 -0.25 9.27 35.97
N THR A 339 1.05 9.06 35.79
CA THR A 339 2.13 9.91 36.31
C THR A 339 2.71 10.74 35.18
N ARG A 340 2.91 12.05 35.41
CA ARG A 340 3.55 12.93 34.41
C ARG A 340 5.02 12.56 34.27
N LEU A 341 5.53 12.55 33.04
CA LEU A 341 6.97 12.55 32.80
C LEU A 341 7.54 13.86 33.40
N PRO A 342 8.60 13.77 34.23
CA PRO A 342 9.12 14.90 34.99
C PRO A 342 9.71 16.01 34.12
#